data_AF-A0A849Z815-F1
#
_entry.id   AF-A0A849Z815-F1
#
_cell.length_a   1.000
_cell.length_b   1.000
_cell.length_c   1.000
_cell.angle_alpha   90.00
_cell.angle_beta   90.00
_cell.angle_gamma   90.00
#
_symmetry.space_group_name_H-M   'P 1'
#
loop_
_entity.id
_entity.type
_entity.pdbx_description
1 polymer ?
#
loop_
_entity_poly.entity_id
_entity_poly.type
_entity_poly.pdbx_seq_one_letter_code
_entity_poly.pdbx_strand_id
1 'polypeptide(L)'
;MTSSLLPNAEQKQKHIAWAKARLRSSEGKAQLRKNLEAGMRALLAARVETAIDVGAAVRVVEAFMAEPFIASSIRPILRTAVLLRMARLREAPEKLGTYVSPEAKELMDRLLERPGLLPEKLVRELLTRKVFEEIARDVLDDALDEFSSKVNPFTAEWGLPSLLKRMGPLSIGLGAFAKGLEAVREEFDKRLEPERRKFLQSFARRSLDLVADFVIRRSDEPAFIAARKELLAWLLEQPVGELVSPGGEKATELAVLAGEATARHLETLESTHRQRKAAVEMLFLAHKSQTLEVALATYGAKIQVDWDALTDAIWPSVKVALDAPEVDAFVEDLVGGFYDEPA
;
A
#
# COMPACT_ATOMS: atom_id res chain seq x y z
N MET A 1 -35.08 -0.90 -75.09
CA MET A 1 -35.62 -1.12 -73.73
C MET A 1 -34.43 -1.19 -72.80
N THR A 2 -34.00 -0.03 -72.34
CA THR A 2 -32.78 0.16 -71.55
C THR A 2 -33.15 0.82 -70.23
N SER A 3 -32.58 0.28 -69.16
CA SER A 3 -32.31 0.96 -67.90
C SER A 3 -33.50 1.29 -66.97
N SER A 4 -33.75 0.42 -65.98
CA SER A 4 -34.40 0.84 -64.73
C SER A 4 -33.94 0.11 -63.46
N LEU A 5 -32.90 -0.73 -63.49
CA LEU A 5 -32.40 -1.46 -62.30
C LEU A 5 -31.13 -0.87 -61.66
N LEU A 6 -30.61 0.25 -62.17
CA LEU A 6 -29.37 0.90 -61.69
C LEU A 6 -29.48 1.96 -60.56
N PRO A 7 -30.65 2.47 -60.10
CA PRO A 7 -30.66 3.52 -59.07
C PRO A 7 -30.14 3.08 -57.70
N ASN A 8 -30.33 1.79 -57.36
CA ASN A 8 -30.17 1.32 -55.98
C ASN A 8 -28.70 1.10 -55.59
N ALA A 9 -27.89 0.57 -56.50
CA ALA A 9 -26.47 0.32 -56.26
C ALA A 9 -25.65 1.62 -56.15
N GLU A 10 -25.97 2.61 -57.00
CA GLU A 10 -25.30 3.92 -56.96
C GLU A 10 -25.69 4.71 -55.70
N GLN A 11 -26.96 4.62 -55.27
CA GLN A 11 -27.42 5.22 -54.01
C GLN A 11 -26.80 4.56 -52.78
N LYS A 12 -26.72 3.21 -52.76
CA LYS A 12 -26.03 2.44 -51.72
C LYS A 12 -24.59 2.91 -51.54
N GLN A 13 -23.82 3.02 -52.63
CA GLN A 13 -22.44 3.50 -52.57
C GLN A 13 -22.33 4.95 -52.09
N LYS A 14 -23.24 5.85 -52.51
CA LYS A 14 -23.26 7.23 -52.04
C LYS A 14 -23.53 7.33 -50.54
N HIS A 15 -24.45 6.53 -50.00
CA HIS A 15 -24.77 6.55 -48.57
C HIS A 15 -23.66 5.93 -47.72
N ILE A 16 -23.01 4.86 -48.19
CA ILE A 16 -21.82 4.29 -47.53
C ILE A 16 -20.70 5.32 -47.48
N ALA A 17 -20.40 5.98 -48.61
CA ALA A 17 -19.37 7.01 -48.68
C ALA A 17 -19.69 8.20 -47.75
N TRP A 18 -20.96 8.63 -47.73
CA TRP A 18 -21.41 9.67 -46.80
C TRP A 18 -21.25 9.25 -45.33
N ALA A 19 -21.64 8.03 -44.96
CA ALA A 19 -21.52 7.53 -43.59
C ALA A 19 -20.05 7.45 -43.15
N LYS A 20 -19.17 6.92 -44.00
CA LYS A 20 -17.73 6.86 -43.75
C LYS A 20 -17.12 8.26 -43.56
N ALA A 21 -17.52 9.24 -44.38
CA ALA A 21 -17.07 10.63 -44.26
C ALA A 21 -17.61 11.31 -42.99
N ARG A 22 -18.89 11.07 -42.67
CA ARG A 22 -19.55 11.63 -41.49
C ARG A 22 -18.92 11.12 -40.19
N LEU A 23 -18.63 9.82 -40.10
CA LEU A 23 -17.98 9.20 -38.94
C LEU A 23 -16.58 9.76 -38.67
N ARG A 24 -15.87 10.26 -39.68
CA ARG A 24 -14.51 10.84 -39.54
C ARG A 24 -14.51 12.36 -39.32
N SER A 25 -15.66 13.00 -39.46
CA SER A 25 -15.81 14.46 -39.42
C SER A 25 -15.74 15.03 -38.00
N SER A 26 -15.60 16.36 -37.89
CA SER A 26 -15.74 17.07 -36.62
C SER A 26 -17.09 16.80 -35.95
N GLU A 27 -18.12 16.50 -36.72
CA GLU A 27 -19.41 16.16 -36.14
C GLU A 27 -19.54 14.69 -35.75
N GLY A 28 -18.85 13.77 -36.42
CA GLY A 28 -18.69 12.40 -35.91
C GLY A 28 -18.11 12.42 -34.50
N LYS A 29 -17.13 13.31 -34.26
CA LYS A 29 -16.56 13.56 -32.93
C LYS A 29 -17.59 14.12 -31.94
N ALA A 30 -18.37 15.12 -32.36
CA ALA A 30 -19.41 15.71 -31.50
C ALA A 30 -20.52 14.69 -31.15
N GLN A 31 -20.88 13.84 -32.10
CA GLN A 31 -21.83 12.74 -31.88
C GLN A 31 -21.25 11.68 -30.94
N LEU A 32 -19.96 11.34 -31.07
CA LEU A 32 -19.27 10.44 -30.15
C LEU A 32 -19.34 10.98 -28.72
N ARG A 33 -18.97 12.25 -28.50
CA ARG A 33 -19.07 12.91 -27.18
C ARG A 33 -20.49 12.79 -26.61
N LYS A 34 -21.48 13.19 -27.40
CA LYS A 34 -22.90 13.16 -27.01
C LYS A 34 -23.36 11.74 -26.65
N ASN A 35 -22.96 10.75 -27.43
CA ASN A 35 -23.35 9.36 -27.24
C ASN A 35 -22.66 8.73 -26.03
N LEU A 36 -21.39 9.07 -25.76
CA LEU A 36 -20.67 8.64 -24.56
C LEU A 36 -21.33 9.19 -23.30
N GLU A 37 -21.64 10.49 -23.28
CA GLU A 37 -22.32 11.12 -22.16
C GLU A 37 -23.72 10.53 -21.94
N ALA A 38 -24.53 10.43 -23.01
CA ALA A 38 -25.88 9.89 -22.92
C ALA A 38 -25.88 8.40 -22.53
N GLY A 39 -24.96 7.62 -23.09
CA GLY A 39 -24.80 6.19 -22.79
C GLY A 39 -24.38 5.96 -21.35
N MET A 40 -23.40 6.70 -20.84
CA MET A 40 -23.01 6.63 -19.44
C MET A 40 -24.15 7.05 -18.51
N ARG A 41 -24.86 8.15 -18.82
CA ARG A 41 -26.02 8.57 -18.02
C ARG A 41 -27.10 7.50 -17.98
N ALA A 42 -27.40 6.87 -19.12
CA ALA A 42 -28.36 5.78 -19.20
C ALA A 42 -27.90 4.56 -18.38
N LEU A 43 -26.60 4.22 -18.46
CA LEU A 43 -26.01 3.13 -17.68
C LEU A 43 -26.08 3.39 -16.18
N LEU A 44 -25.79 4.62 -15.73
CA LEU A 44 -25.85 5.02 -14.33
C LEU A 44 -27.27 5.02 -13.77
N ALA A 45 -28.24 5.39 -14.59
CA ALA A 45 -29.66 5.35 -14.25
C ALA A 45 -30.25 3.92 -14.28
N ALA A 46 -29.61 2.98 -14.99
CA ALA A 46 -30.05 1.60 -15.03
C ALA A 46 -29.87 0.90 -13.68
N ARG A 47 -30.75 -0.07 -13.40
CA ARG A 47 -30.61 -0.94 -12.23
C ARG A 47 -29.41 -1.85 -12.41
N VAL A 48 -28.70 -2.13 -11.32
CA VAL A 48 -27.49 -2.98 -11.32
C VAL A 48 -27.76 -4.34 -11.97
N GLU A 49 -28.91 -4.96 -11.68
CA GLU A 49 -29.27 -6.26 -12.27
C GLU A 49 -29.52 -6.24 -13.79
N THR A 50 -29.81 -5.07 -14.36
CA THR A 50 -29.99 -4.90 -15.81
C THR A 50 -28.68 -4.50 -16.48
N ALA A 51 -27.84 -3.73 -15.78
CA ALA A 51 -26.58 -3.22 -16.30
C ALA A 51 -25.43 -4.24 -16.20
N ILE A 52 -25.48 -5.16 -15.23
CA ILE A 52 -24.36 -6.05 -14.89
C ILE A 52 -24.84 -7.50 -14.82
N ASP A 53 -24.26 -8.35 -15.68
CA ASP A 53 -24.32 -9.80 -15.49
C ASP A 53 -23.27 -10.23 -14.46
N VAL A 54 -23.69 -10.80 -13.34
CA VAL A 54 -22.79 -11.19 -12.23
C VAL A 54 -21.77 -12.21 -12.67
N GLY A 55 -22.18 -13.18 -13.49
CA GLY A 55 -21.28 -14.21 -14.01
C GLY A 55 -20.17 -13.60 -14.85
N ALA A 56 -20.51 -12.67 -15.74
CA ALA A 56 -19.56 -11.91 -16.53
C ALA A 56 -18.68 -11.01 -15.66
N ALA A 57 -19.25 -10.33 -14.66
CA ALA A 57 -18.48 -9.48 -13.74
C ALA A 57 -17.43 -10.29 -12.98
N VAL A 58 -17.79 -11.47 -12.47
CA VAL A 58 -16.83 -12.40 -11.83
C VAL A 58 -15.74 -12.81 -12.81
N ARG A 59 -16.10 -13.26 -14.02
CA ARG A 59 -15.10 -13.64 -15.05
C ARG A 59 -14.18 -12.50 -15.45
N VAL A 60 -14.72 -11.28 -15.55
CA VAL A 60 -13.96 -10.07 -15.86
C VAL A 60 -12.98 -9.76 -14.74
N VAL A 61 -13.44 -9.77 -13.48
CA VAL A 61 -12.56 -9.58 -12.31
C VAL A 61 -11.48 -10.66 -12.27
N GLU A 62 -11.82 -11.93 -12.51
CA GLU A 62 -10.85 -13.02 -12.58
C GLU A 62 -9.85 -12.83 -13.73
N ALA A 63 -10.29 -12.39 -14.91
CA ALA A 63 -9.42 -12.14 -16.06
C ALA A 63 -8.49 -10.94 -15.86
N PHE A 64 -9.00 -9.85 -15.28
CA PHE A 64 -8.18 -8.68 -14.91
C PHE A 64 -7.13 -9.03 -13.86
N MET A 65 -7.44 -9.98 -12.98
CA MET A 65 -6.56 -10.47 -11.93
C MET A 65 -5.74 -11.68 -12.36
N ALA A 66 -5.85 -12.14 -13.61
CA ALA A 66 -5.09 -13.29 -14.08
C ALA A 66 -3.67 -12.88 -14.47
N GLU A 67 -2.70 -13.72 -14.09
CA GLU A 67 -1.28 -13.53 -14.35
C GLU A 67 -0.95 -13.08 -15.79
N PRO A 68 -1.51 -13.66 -16.88
CA PRO A 68 -1.10 -13.30 -18.23
C PRO A 68 -1.39 -11.84 -18.60
N PHE A 69 -2.51 -11.29 -18.13
CA PHE A 69 -2.91 -9.91 -18.41
C PHE A 69 -2.08 -8.92 -17.59
N ILE A 70 -1.96 -9.15 -16.29
CA ILE A 70 -1.17 -8.29 -15.39
C ILE A 70 0.31 -8.34 -15.77
N ALA A 71 0.87 -9.52 -16.02
CA ALA A 71 2.29 -9.72 -16.28
C ALA A 71 2.77 -9.05 -17.57
N SER A 72 1.96 -9.09 -18.63
CA SER A 72 2.36 -8.60 -19.95
C SER A 72 2.01 -7.14 -20.20
N SER A 73 0.83 -6.69 -19.72
CA SER A 73 0.28 -5.39 -20.13
C SER A 73 0.45 -4.30 -19.08
N ILE A 74 0.30 -4.65 -17.80
CA ILE A 74 0.28 -3.67 -16.71
C ILE A 74 1.62 -3.59 -15.99
N ARG A 75 2.24 -4.75 -15.70
CA ARG A 75 3.43 -4.88 -14.86
C ARG A 75 4.63 -4.08 -15.38
N PRO A 76 4.99 -4.09 -16.68
CA PRO A 76 6.12 -3.29 -17.17
C PRO A 76 5.89 -1.79 -17.00
N ILE A 77 4.65 -1.33 -17.23
CA ILE A 77 4.25 0.07 -17.09
C ILE A 77 4.29 0.48 -15.62
N LEU A 78 3.67 -0.32 -14.74
CA LEU A 78 3.63 -0.06 -13.31
C LEU A 78 5.04 -0.05 -12.70
N ARG A 79 5.86 -1.05 -13.02
CA ARG A 79 7.26 -1.13 -12.56
C ARG A 79 8.05 0.11 -12.98
N THR A 80 7.94 0.50 -14.26
CA THR A 80 8.61 1.70 -14.77
C THR A 80 8.12 2.96 -14.07
N ALA A 81 6.80 3.11 -13.89
CA ALA A 81 6.21 4.24 -13.19
C ALA A 81 6.66 4.33 -11.73
N VAL A 82 6.69 3.21 -11.00
CA VAL A 82 7.17 3.13 -9.61
C VAL A 82 8.64 3.48 -9.52
N LEU A 83 9.50 2.90 -10.36
CA LEU A 83 10.94 3.19 -10.35
C LEU A 83 11.22 4.67 -10.64
N LEU A 84 10.57 5.25 -11.67
CA LEU A 84 10.70 6.66 -12.01
C LEU A 84 10.19 7.57 -10.89
N ARG A 85 9.05 7.22 -10.27
CA ARG A 85 8.49 8.01 -9.17
C ARG A 85 9.40 7.96 -7.95
N MET A 86 9.91 6.78 -7.60
CA MET A 86 10.80 6.60 -6.45
C MET A 86 12.14 7.31 -6.65
N ALA A 87 12.69 7.29 -7.87
CA ALA A 87 13.88 8.08 -8.20
C ALA A 87 13.66 9.57 -7.93
N ARG A 88 12.53 10.13 -8.39
CA ARG A 88 12.17 11.53 -8.12
C ARG A 88 11.95 11.82 -6.64
N LEU A 89 11.28 10.92 -5.91
CA LEU A 89 11.02 11.11 -4.48
C LEU A 89 12.29 11.04 -3.62
N ARG A 90 13.34 10.31 -4.05
CA ARG A 90 14.63 10.30 -3.36
C ARG A 90 15.34 11.65 -3.41
N GLU A 91 15.15 12.38 -4.50
CA GLU A 91 15.75 13.71 -4.69
C GLU A 91 14.85 14.83 -4.18
N ALA A 92 13.61 14.52 -3.77
CA ALA A 92 12.63 15.48 -3.33
C ALA A 92 13.00 16.06 -1.95
N PRO A 93 13.26 17.38 -1.85
CA PRO A 93 13.52 18.03 -0.56
C PRO A 93 12.24 18.32 0.22
N GLU A 94 11.07 18.12 -0.40
CA GLU A 94 9.80 18.45 0.24
C GLU A 94 9.52 17.52 1.43
N LYS A 95 8.80 18.07 2.41
CA LYS A 95 8.30 17.30 3.55
C LYS A 95 7.18 16.38 3.12
N LEU A 96 7.08 15.20 3.74
CA LEU A 96 6.00 14.24 3.48
C LEU A 96 4.61 14.88 3.62
N GLY A 97 4.44 15.79 4.58
CA GLY A 97 3.21 16.52 4.83
C GLY A 97 2.73 17.43 3.69
N THR A 98 3.55 17.66 2.65
CA THR A 98 3.17 18.35 1.41
C THR A 98 2.26 17.48 0.54
N TYR A 99 2.44 16.16 0.61
CA TYR A 99 1.66 15.18 -0.15
C TYR A 99 0.36 14.79 0.54
N VAL A 100 0.12 15.30 1.74
CA VAL A 100 -1.05 15.00 2.56
C VAL A 100 -1.95 16.23 2.60
N SER A 101 -3.17 16.09 2.06
CA SER A 101 -4.17 17.17 2.10
C SER A 101 -4.56 17.51 3.54
N PRO A 102 -5.03 18.74 3.82
CA PRO A 102 -5.54 19.11 5.14
C PRO A 102 -6.65 18.16 5.63
N GLU A 103 -7.55 17.76 4.73
CA GLU A 103 -8.61 16.78 5.01
C GLU A 103 -8.03 15.42 5.45
N ALA A 104 -7.00 14.93 4.76
CA ALA A 104 -6.34 13.67 5.14
C ALA A 104 -5.65 13.77 6.50
N LYS A 105 -5.07 14.93 6.85
CA LYS A 105 -4.49 15.17 8.18
C LYS A 105 -5.56 15.07 9.27
N GLU A 106 -6.70 15.72 9.08
CA GLU A 106 -7.83 15.65 10.03
C GLU A 106 -8.35 14.21 10.19
N LEU A 107 -8.50 13.47 9.08
CA LEU A 107 -8.92 12.08 9.12
C LEU A 107 -7.90 11.17 9.82
N MET A 108 -6.60 11.39 9.60
CA MET A 108 -5.55 10.66 10.31
C MET A 108 -5.55 10.98 11.79
N ASP A 109 -5.75 12.24 12.18
CA ASP A 109 -5.88 12.63 13.59
C ASP A 109 -7.06 11.91 14.27
N ARG A 110 -8.23 11.89 13.61
CA ARG A 110 -9.41 11.16 14.09
C ARG A 110 -9.17 9.65 14.13
N LEU A 111 -8.42 9.10 13.18
CA LEU A 111 -8.05 7.69 13.19
C LEU A 111 -7.18 7.38 14.41
N LEU A 112 -6.16 8.19 14.70
CA LEU A 112 -5.23 8.02 15.83
C LEU A 112 -5.89 8.16 17.21
N GLU A 113 -7.04 8.82 17.30
CA GLU A 113 -7.88 8.89 18.49
C GLU A 113 -8.74 7.63 18.70
N ARG A 114 -8.91 6.77 17.69
CA ARG A 114 -9.77 5.60 17.83
C ARG A 114 -9.21 4.63 18.86
N PRO A 115 -10.06 4.13 19.79
CA PRO A 115 -9.65 3.10 20.71
C PRO A 115 -9.37 1.79 19.98
N GLY A 116 -8.44 1.00 20.50
CA GLY A 116 -8.15 -0.35 19.99
C GLY A 116 -7.50 -0.38 18.60
N LEU A 117 -6.79 0.67 18.19
CA LEU A 117 -6.03 0.70 16.92
C LEU A 117 -4.96 -0.40 16.82
N LEU A 118 -4.37 -0.78 17.95
CA LEU A 118 -3.35 -1.81 18.02
C LEU A 118 -3.98 -3.09 18.60
N PRO A 119 -4.15 -4.15 17.79
CA PRO A 119 -4.64 -5.42 18.30
C PRO A 119 -3.71 -5.96 19.40
N GLU A 120 -4.25 -6.25 20.58
CA GLU A 120 -3.45 -6.69 21.74
C GLU A 120 -2.56 -7.89 21.41
N LYS A 121 -3.11 -8.84 20.66
CA LYS A 121 -2.40 -10.04 20.22
C LYS A 121 -1.17 -9.69 19.40
N LEU A 122 -1.27 -8.71 18.49
CA LEU A 122 -0.15 -8.26 17.65
C LEU A 122 0.96 -7.64 18.51
N VAL A 123 0.60 -6.78 19.47
CA VAL A 123 1.58 -6.13 20.36
C VAL A 123 2.35 -7.17 21.19
N ARG A 124 1.64 -8.15 21.76
CA ARG A 124 2.27 -9.25 22.52
C ARG A 124 3.19 -10.08 21.64
N GLU A 125 2.70 -10.54 20.48
CA GLU A 125 3.48 -11.37 19.57
C GLU A 125 4.69 -10.63 18.99
N LEU A 126 4.62 -9.31 18.82
CA LEU A 126 5.75 -8.50 18.36
C LEU A 126 6.82 -8.36 19.44
N LEU A 127 6.45 -7.94 20.65
CA LEU A 127 7.38 -7.67 21.74
C LEU A 127 8.00 -8.95 22.32
N THR A 128 7.35 -10.10 22.16
CA THR A 128 7.89 -11.42 22.58
C THR A 128 8.75 -12.09 21.51
N ARG A 129 9.04 -11.42 20.38
CA ARG A 129 9.99 -11.96 19.40
C ARG A 129 11.40 -11.92 19.97
N LYS A 130 12.17 -12.97 19.65
CA LYS A 130 13.58 -13.13 20.06
C LYS A 130 14.44 -11.88 19.86
N VAL A 131 14.19 -11.12 18.78
CA VAL A 131 14.95 -9.88 18.52
C VAL A 131 14.73 -8.81 19.59
N PHE A 132 13.50 -8.64 20.09
CA PHE A 132 13.22 -7.69 21.17
C PHE A 132 13.76 -8.21 22.50
N GLU A 133 13.71 -9.52 22.74
CA GLU A 133 14.34 -10.16 23.90
C GLU A 133 15.85 -9.92 23.94
N GLU A 134 16.52 -10.06 22.78
CA GLU A 134 17.96 -9.78 22.63
C GLU A 134 18.27 -8.31 22.89
N ILE A 135 17.53 -7.38 22.27
CA ILE A 135 17.70 -5.93 22.51
C ILE A 135 17.49 -5.60 23.98
N ALA A 136 16.43 -6.09 24.60
CA ALA A 136 16.13 -5.83 26.01
C ALA A 136 17.21 -6.40 26.93
N ARG A 137 17.71 -7.62 26.63
CA ARG A 137 18.81 -8.22 27.38
C ARG A 137 20.07 -7.37 27.29
N ASP A 138 20.45 -6.94 26.09
CA ASP A 138 21.68 -6.19 25.87
C ASP A 138 21.60 -4.80 26.55
N VAL A 139 20.46 -4.11 26.44
CA VAL A 139 20.21 -2.84 27.17
C VAL A 139 20.27 -3.04 28.69
N LEU A 140 19.71 -4.14 29.21
CA LEU A 140 19.77 -4.44 30.63
C LEU A 140 21.19 -4.81 31.09
N ASP A 141 21.96 -5.51 30.26
CA ASP A 141 23.35 -5.86 30.54
C ASP A 141 24.20 -4.60 30.64
N ASP A 142 24.08 -3.70 29.65
CA ASP A 142 24.76 -2.40 29.64
C ASP A 142 24.36 -1.55 30.86
N ALA A 143 23.06 -1.50 31.20
CA ALA A 143 22.58 -0.75 32.36
C ALA A 143 23.10 -1.32 33.69
N LEU A 144 23.20 -2.66 33.80
CA LEU A 144 23.76 -3.32 34.99
C LEU A 144 25.27 -3.09 35.09
N ASP A 145 26.00 -3.14 33.98
CA ASP A 145 27.44 -2.85 33.96
C ASP A 145 27.70 -1.37 34.30
N GLU A 146 26.90 -0.44 33.78
CA GLU A 146 26.97 0.98 34.13
C GLU A 146 26.65 1.21 35.62
N PHE A 147 25.56 0.61 36.13
CA PHE A 147 25.21 0.69 37.54
C PHE A 147 26.31 0.10 38.44
N SER A 148 26.83 -1.08 38.09
CA SER A 148 27.93 -1.73 38.80
C SER A 148 29.16 -0.82 38.81
N SER A 149 29.55 -0.26 37.67
CA SER A 149 30.72 0.64 37.60
C SER A 149 30.58 1.87 38.51
N LYS A 150 29.37 2.41 38.65
CA LYS A 150 29.07 3.65 39.42
C LYS A 150 28.78 3.40 40.90
N VAL A 151 28.27 2.24 41.27
CA VAL A 151 27.74 1.95 42.62
C VAL A 151 28.55 0.88 43.35
N ASN A 152 29.31 0.05 42.65
CA ASN A 152 30.13 -0.97 43.29
C ASN A 152 31.27 -0.30 44.09
N PRO A 153 31.33 -0.49 45.42
CA PRO A 153 32.34 0.14 46.28
C PRO A 153 33.77 -0.33 45.97
N PHE A 154 33.97 -1.34 45.12
CA PHE A 154 35.28 -1.78 44.65
C PHE A 154 35.74 -1.05 43.36
N THR A 155 34.86 -0.39 42.61
CA THR A 155 35.17 0.30 41.33
C THR A 155 34.79 1.77 41.31
N ALA A 156 33.79 2.18 42.08
CA ALA A 156 33.28 3.55 42.06
C ALA A 156 34.32 4.55 42.59
N GLU A 157 34.32 5.77 42.05
CA GLU A 157 35.27 6.83 42.42
C GLU A 157 35.20 7.22 43.91
N TRP A 158 34.05 6.99 44.56
CA TRP A 158 33.83 7.21 45.99
C TRP A 158 34.15 5.98 46.87
N GLY A 159 34.53 4.84 46.27
CA GLY A 159 34.74 3.55 46.92
C GLY A 159 36.17 3.29 47.41
N LEU A 160 36.56 2.01 47.53
CA LEU A 160 37.86 1.51 48.00
C LEU A 160 39.10 2.20 47.41
N PRO A 161 39.15 2.58 46.12
CA PRO A 161 40.26 3.36 45.58
C PRO A 161 40.45 4.72 46.27
N SER A 162 39.37 5.35 46.72
CA SER A 162 39.42 6.60 47.48
C SER A 162 39.82 6.39 48.94
N LEU A 163 39.42 5.26 49.57
CA LEU A 163 39.85 4.86 50.91
C LEU A 163 41.33 4.48 50.95
N LEU A 164 41.82 3.76 49.92
CA LEU A 164 43.24 3.41 49.75
C LEU A 164 44.11 4.65 49.46
N LYS A 165 43.60 5.65 48.73
CA LYS A 165 44.29 6.95 48.56
C LYS A 165 44.33 7.78 49.84
N ARG A 166 43.35 7.63 50.73
CA ARG A 166 43.24 8.40 51.98
C ARG A 166 44.09 7.81 53.13
N MET A 167 44.43 6.53 53.05
CA MET A 167 45.39 5.88 53.95
C MET A 167 46.80 5.97 53.36
N GLY A 168 47.59 6.93 53.84
CA GLY A 168 48.98 7.17 53.43
C GLY A 168 49.96 6.01 53.72
N PRO A 169 51.28 6.25 53.79
CA PRO A 169 52.38 5.27 53.59
C PRO A 169 52.47 4.02 54.50
N LEU A 170 51.47 3.74 55.34
CA LEU A 170 51.43 2.60 56.26
C LEU A 170 50.93 1.28 55.61
N SER A 171 50.85 1.20 54.28
CA SER A 171 50.18 0.12 53.53
C SER A 171 51.07 -1.01 53.01
N ILE A 172 52.32 -1.14 53.49
CA ILE A 172 53.31 -2.11 52.97
C ILE A 172 52.86 -3.60 53.08
N GLY A 173 51.83 -3.93 53.87
CA GLY A 173 51.21 -5.27 53.94
C GLY A 173 49.93 -5.46 53.10
N LEU A 174 49.36 -4.40 52.52
CA LEU A 174 48.07 -4.44 51.81
C LEU A 174 48.18 -4.88 50.35
N GLY A 175 49.38 -4.93 49.76
CA GLY A 175 49.57 -5.34 48.35
C GLY A 175 49.20 -6.81 48.07
N ALA A 176 49.44 -7.71 49.03
CA ALA A 176 49.02 -9.10 48.93
C ALA A 176 47.51 -9.29 49.18
N PHE A 177 46.94 -8.45 50.06
CA PHE A 177 45.50 -8.43 50.32
C PHE A 177 44.72 -7.84 49.15
N ALA A 178 45.21 -6.77 48.52
CA ALA A 178 44.65 -6.17 47.31
C ALA A 178 44.66 -7.17 46.14
N LYS A 179 45.77 -7.86 45.88
CA LYS A 179 45.85 -8.91 44.85
C LYS A 179 44.96 -10.12 45.16
N GLY A 180 44.84 -10.52 46.43
CA GLY A 180 43.93 -11.58 46.85
C GLY A 180 42.46 -11.21 46.64
N LEU A 181 42.10 -9.95 46.90
CA LEU A 181 40.78 -9.39 46.62
C LEU A 181 40.50 -9.28 45.12
N GLU A 182 41.50 -8.91 44.33
CA GLU A 182 41.41 -8.82 42.87
C GLU A 182 41.23 -10.21 42.22
N ALA A 183 41.95 -11.23 42.71
CA ALA A 183 41.79 -12.62 42.27
C ALA A 183 40.44 -13.23 42.67
N VAL A 184 39.99 -13.00 43.92
CA VAL A 184 38.66 -13.43 44.38
C VAL A 184 37.56 -12.72 43.61
N ARG A 185 37.75 -11.43 43.29
CA ARG A 185 36.85 -10.64 42.45
C ARG A 185 36.80 -11.17 41.02
N GLU A 186 37.94 -11.41 40.38
CA GLU A 186 38.00 -11.92 39.02
C GLU A 186 37.35 -13.31 38.92
N GLU A 187 37.50 -14.14 39.96
CA GLU A 187 36.83 -15.45 40.04
C GLU A 187 35.34 -15.34 40.33
N PHE A 188 34.91 -14.35 41.13
CA PHE A 188 33.49 -14.01 41.32
C PHE A 188 32.85 -13.50 40.03
N ASP A 189 33.50 -12.57 39.33
CA ASP A 189 33.03 -12.01 38.06
C ASP A 189 32.91 -13.13 37.00
N LYS A 190 33.91 -14.02 36.91
CA LYS A 190 33.86 -15.21 36.02
C LYS A 190 32.72 -16.17 36.31
N ARG A 191 32.29 -16.30 37.58
CA ARG A 191 31.18 -17.17 37.99
C ARG A 191 29.82 -16.47 37.91
N LEU A 192 29.79 -15.16 38.14
CA LEU A 192 28.58 -14.34 38.06
C LEU A 192 28.19 -14.06 36.62
N GLU A 193 29.13 -13.90 35.69
CA GLU A 193 28.84 -13.56 34.30
C GLU A 193 27.87 -14.55 33.60
N PRO A 194 28.03 -15.89 33.71
CA PRO A 194 27.07 -16.84 33.16
C PRO A 194 25.70 -16.79 33.85
N GLU A 195 25.66 -16.52 35.16
CA GLU A 195 24.42 -16.43 35.93
C GLU A 195 23.67 -15.12 35.64
N ARG A 196 24.40 -14.01 35.50
CA ARG A 196 23.90 -12.70 35.06
C ARG A 196 23.24 -12.82 33.71
N ARG A 197 23.90 -13.45 32.72
CA ARG A 197 23.32 -13.66 31.39
C ARG A 197 22.04 -14.48 31.42
N LYS A 198 22.00 -15.57 32.20
CA LYS A 198 20.79 -16.40 32.36
C LYS A 198 19.65 -15.62 33.04
N PHE A 199 19.97 -14.86 34.08
CA PHE A 199 19.01 -14.01 34.78
C PHE A 199 18.46 -12.94 33.84
N LEU A 200 19.33 -12.19 33.16
CA LEU A 200 18.97 -11.14 32.21
C LEU A 200 18.11 -11.66 31.07
N GLN A 201 18.38 -12.86 30.55
CA GLN A 201 17.54 -13.46 29.53
C GLN A 201 16.12 -13.71 30.04
N SER A 202 15.97 -14.28 31.24
CA SER A 202 14.66 -14.52 31.83
C SER A 202 13.92 -13.22 32.20
N PHE A 203 14.68 -12.22 32.65
CA PHE A 203 14.16 -10.93 33.08
C PHE A 203 13.79 -10.03 31.89
N ALA A 204 14.56 -10.06 30.79
CA ALA A 204 14.26 -9.36 29.55
C ALA A 204 12.92 -9.80 28.97
N ARG A 205 12.68 -11.12 28.89
CA ARG A 205 11.41 -11.67 28.44
C ARG A 205 10.24 -11.22 29.32
N ARG A 206 10.38 -11.33 30.64
CA ARG A 206 9.35 -10.87 31.60
C ARG A 206 9.10 -9.37 31.51
N SER A 207 10.16 -8.58 31.28
CA SER A 207 10.06 -7.13 31.14
C SER A 207 9.33 -6.75 29.87
N LEU A 208 9.56 -7.46 28.76
CA LEU A 208 8.83 -7.27 27.51
C LEU A 208 7.34 -7.63 27.63
N ASP A 209 7.00 -8.68 28.38
CA ASP A 209 5.60 -8.99 28.71
C ASP A 209 4.94 -7.87 29.50
N LEU A 210 5.64 -7.30 30.48
CA LEU A 210 5.16 -6.14 31.26
C LEU A 210 5.03 -4.88 30.40
N VAL A 211 5.95 -4.64 29.47
CA VAL A 211 5.87 -3.55 28.49
C VAL A 211 4.68 -3.75 27.57
N ALA A 212 4.43 -4.96 27.09
CA ALA A 212 3.26 -5.28 26.27
C ALA A 212 1.97 -5.01 27.04
N ASP A 213 1.86 -5.48 28.28
CA ASP A 213 0.72 -5.20 29.17
C ASP A 213 0.53 -3.69 29.40
N PHE A 214 1.62 -2.96 29.60
CA PHE A 214 1.60 -1.52 29.81
C PHE A 214 1.10 -0.78 28.57
N VAL A 215 1.66 -1.09 27.40
CA VAL A 215 1.26 -0.49 26.11
C VAL A 215 -0.20 -0.79 25.82
N ILE A 216 -0.66 -2.03 26.00
CA ILE A 216 -2.04 -2.42 25.76
C ILE A 216 -3.00 -1.63 26.66
N ARG A 217 -2.77 -1.68 27.98
CA ARG A 217 -3.67 -1.04 28.97
C ARG A 217 -3.75 0.47 28.82
N ARG A 218 -2.64 1.10 28.42
CA ARG A 218 -2.53 2.55 28.33
C ARG A 218 -2.69 3.10 26.91
N SER A 219 -2.83 2.24 25.90
CA SER A 219 -2.86 2.63 24.49
C SER A 219 -3.92 3.70 24.16
N ASP A 220 -5.01 3.72 24.90
CA ASP A 220 -6.13 4.64 24.70
C ASP A 220 -6.16 5.78 25.74
N GLU A 221 -5.14 5.89 26.60
CA GLU A 221 -4.99 7.03 27.50
C GLU A 221 -4.60 8.31 26.71
N PRO A 222 -5.01 9.51 27.16
CA PRO A 222 -4.73 10.76 26.46
C PRO A 222 -3.26 10.99 26.12
N ALA A 223 -2.34 10.58 27.00
CA ALA A 223 -0.90 10.71 26.78
C ALA A 223 -0.40 9.84 25.62
N PHE A 224 -0.92 8.62 25.46
CA PHE A 224 -0.54 7.73 24.36
C PHE A 224 -1.15 8.19 23.04
N ILE A 225 -2.39 8.67 23.06
CA ILE A 225 -3.01 9.30 21.89
C ILE A 225 -2.19 10.51 21.44
N ALA A 226 -1.78 11.38 22.37
CA ALA A 226 -0.91 12.52 22.07
C ALA A 226 0.42 12.07 21.47
N ALA A 227 1.09 11.07 22.05
CA ALA A 227 2.34 10.53 21.52
C ALA A 227 2.18 9.98 20.09
N ARG A 228 1.08 9.28 19.77
CA ARG A 228 0.79 8.81 18.40
C ARG A 228 0.64 9.96 17.41
N LYS A 229 -0.08 11.02 17.81
CA LYS A 229 -0.26 12.22 16.99
C LYS A 229 1.03 12.99 16.78
N GLU A 230 1.84 13.13 17.83
CA GLU A 230 3.17 13.75 17.75
C GLU A 230 4.10 12.96 16.83
N LEU A 231 4.07 11.63 16.90
CA LEU A 231 4.85 10.78 15.99
C LEU A 231 4.41 10.95 14.54
N LEU A 232 3.11 11.02 14.26
CA LEU A 232 2.60 11.30 12.92
C LEU A 232 3.03 12.70 12.46
N ALA A 233 2.86 13.73 13.29
CA ALA A 233 3.27 15.09 12.97
C ALA A 233 4.77 15.14 12.65
N TRP A 234 5.61 14.52 13.49
CA TRP A 234 7.03 14.39 13.25
C TRP A 234 7.33 13.68 11.92
N LEU A 235 6.64 12.57 11.60
CA LEU A 235 6.83 11.85 10.34
C LEU A 235 6.46 12.71 9.12
N LEU A 236 5.39 13.50 9.22
CA LEU A 236 4.96 14.42 8.16
C LEU A 236 5.95 15.57 7.95
N GLU A 237 6.74 15.92 8.97
CA GLU A 237 7.77 16.95 8.86
C GLU A 237 9.09 16.42 8.26
N GLN A 238 9.25 15.10 8.10
CA GLN A 238 10.46 14.52 7.52
C GLN A 238 10.55 14.78 6.01
N PRO A 239 11.76 15.05 5.47
CA PRO A 239 11.98 15.10 4.03
C PRO A 239 11.66 13.76 3.37
N VAL A 240 10.93 13.76 2.27
CA VAL A 240 10.57 12.53 1.55
C VAL A 240 11.81 11.77 1.08
N GLY A 241 12.83 12.51 0.63
CA GLY A 241 14.11 11.92 0.26
C GLY A 241 14.72 11.06 1.36
N GLU A 242 14.68 11.50 2.63
CA GLU A 242 15.26 10.76 3.75
C GLU A 242 14.48 9.49 4.11
N LEU A 243 13.16 9.48 3.88
CA LEU A 243 12.33 8.29 4.11
C LEU A 243 12.49 7.24 3.01
N VAL A 244 12.77 7.67 1.78
CA VAL A 244 12.79 6.79 0.59
C VAL A 244 14.21 6.37 0.17
N SER A 245 15.21 7.18 0.50
CA SER A 245 16.62 6.96 0.14
C SER A 245 17.31 5.76 0.82
N PRO A 246 17.03 5.37 2.08
CA PRO A 246 17.81 4.34 2.80
C PRO A 246 17.87 2.97 2.11
N GLY A 247 16.89 2.62 1.26
CA GLY A 247 16.87 1.37 0.51
C GLY A 247 17.54 1.43 -0.88
N GLY A 248 17.78 2.64 -1.41
CA GLY A 248 18.27 2.84 -2.77
C GLY A 248 17.37 2.20 -3.86
N GLU A 249 17.91 2.14 -5.08
CA GLU A 249 17.22 1.55 -6.24
C GLU A 249 16.93 0.07 -6.05
N LYS A 250 17.91 -0.68 -5.52
CA LYS A 250 17.82 -2.12 -5.35
C LYS A 250 16.72 -2.54 -4.37
N ALA A 251 16.50 -1.83 -3.26
CA ALA A 251 15.39 -2.17 -2.37
C ALA A 251 14.03 -1.86 -3.00
N THR A 252 13.95 -0.80 -3.83
CA THR A 252 12.71 -0.50 -4.57
C THR A 252 12.42 -1.59 -5.59
N GLU A 253 13.42 -2.06 -6.32
CA GLU A 253 13.28 -3.19 -7.24
C GLU A 253 12.85 -4.47 -6.50
N LEU A 254 13.49 -4.79 -5.38
CA LEU A 254 13.12 -5.95 -4.56
C LEU A 254 11.69 -5.84 -3.99
N ALA A 255 11.25 -4.65 -3.58
CA ALA A 255 9.90 -4.43 -3.10
C ALA A 255 8.86 -4.66 -4.21
N VAL A 256 9.14 -4.19 -5.44
CA VAL A 256 8.30 -4.47 -6.61
C VAL A 256 8.25 -5.97 -6.88
N LEU A 257 9.40 -6.65 -6.92
CA LEU A 257 9.47 -8.10 -7.15
C LEU A 257 8.77 -8.91 -6.04
N ALA A 258 8.87 -8.50 -4.78
CA ALA A 258 8.19 -9.12 -3.67
C ALA A 258 6.66 -8.94 -3.75
N GLY A 259 6.21 -7.74 -4.15
CA GLY A 259 4.80 -7.49 -4.43
C GLY A 259 4.27 -8.35 -5.57
N GLU A 260 5.04 -8.47 -6.66
CA GLU A 260 4.71 -9.34 -7.81
C GLU A 260 4.63 -10.82 -7.42
N ALA A 261 5.62 -11.32 -6.68
CA ALA A 261 5.64 -12.71 -6.22
C ALA A 261 4.45 -13.01 -5.29
N THR A 262 4.10 -12.06 -4.41
CA THR A 262 2.95 -12.16 -3.51
C THR A 262 1.64 -12.18 -4.29
N ALA A 263 1.46 -11.28 -5.25
CA ALA A 263 0.29 -11.25 -6.11
C ALA A 263 0.10 -12.58 -6.87
N ARG A 264 1.18 -13.09 -7.49
CA ARG A 264 1.18 -14.40 -8.15
C ARG A 264 0.78 -15.51 -7.18
N HIS A 265 1.33 -15.53 -5.97
CA HIS A 265 0.97 -16.55 -4.99
C HIS A 265 -0.51 -16.48 -4.58
N LEU A 266 -1.05 -15.28 -4.34
CA LEU A 266 -2.47 -15.09 -4.03
C LEU A 266 -3.40 -15.59 -5.15
N GLU A 267 -2.97 -15.53 -6.42
CA GLU A 267 -3.70 -16.12 -7.54
C GLU A 267 -3.70 -17.65 -7.53
N THR A 268 -2.71 -18.30 -6.90
CA THR A 268 -2.69 -19.77 -6.77
C THR A 268 -3.61 -20.29 -5.65
N LEU A 269 -4.06 -19.42 -4.74
CA LEU A 269 -4.87 -19.82 -3.59
C LEU A 269 -6.36 -19.90 -3.93
N GLU A 270 -6.91 -21.11 -3.91
CA GLU A 270 -8.34 -21.36 -4.15
C GLU A 270 -9.25 -20.62 -3.15
N SER A 271 -8.79 -20.45 -1.90
CA SER A 271 -9.52 -19.67 -0.89
C SER A 271 -9.72 -18.23 -1.32
N THR A 272 -8.71 -17.61 -1.93
CA THR A 272 -8.79 -16.24 -2.42
C THR A 272 -9.73 -16.13 -3.62
N HIS A 273 -9.73 -17.10 -4.54
CA HIS A 273 -10.72 -17.17 -5.62
C HIS A 273 -12.15 -17.23 -5.08
N ARG A 274 -12.42 -18.14 -4.13
CA ARG A 274 -13.75 -18.28 -3.51
C ARG A 274 -14.18 -17.01 -2.79
N GLN A 275 -13.29 -16.38 -2.02
CA GLN A 275 -13.57 -15.13 -1.32
C GLN A 275 -13.87 -13.98 -2.28
N ARG A 276 -13.13 -13.86 -3.38
CA ARG A 276 -13.39 -12.83 -4.41
C ARG A 276 -14.75 -13.03 -5.07
N LYS A 277 -15.06 -14.24 -5.51
CA LYS A 277 -16.37 -14.57 -6.08
C LYS A 277 -17.50 -14.22 -5.12
N ALA A 278 -17.38 -14.66 -3.86
CA ALA A 278 -18.36 -14.34 -2.82
C ALA A 278 -18.49 -12.82 -2.59
N ALA A 279 -17.38 -12.06 -2.62
CA ALA A 279 -17.41 -10.61 -2.48
C ALA A 279 -18.16 -9.92 -3.62
N VAL A 280 -17.93 -10.33 -4.88
CA VAL A 280 -18.66 -9.79 -6.04
C VAL A 280 -20.14 -10.15 -5.99
N GLU A 281 -20.47 -11.39 -5.63
CA GLU A 281 -21.85 -11.85 -5.48
C GLU A 281 -22.57 -11.11 -4.33
N MET A 282 -21.91 -10.92 -3.18
CA MET A 282 -22.46 -10.15 -2.06
C MET A 282 -22.69 -8.69 -2.45
N LEU A 283 -21.74 -8.06 -3.13
CA LEU A 283 -21.87 -6.68 -3.61
C LEU A 283 -23.05 -6.56 -4.58
N PHE A 284 -23.17 -7.49 -5.52
CA PHE A 284 -24.30 -7.52 -6.43
C PHE A 284 -25.62 -7.70 -5.69
N LEU A 285 -25.73 -8.69 -4.80
CA LEU A 285 -26.96 -8.96 -4.06
C LEU A 285 -27.40 -7.76 -3.20
N ALA A 286 -26.45 -7.05 -2.60
CA ALA A 286 -26.72 -5.86 -1.80
C ALA A 286 -27.29 -4.69 -2.62
N HIS A 287 -26.92 -4.57 -3.89
CA HIS A 287 -27.21 -3.40 -4.72
C HIS A 287 -28.05 -3.68 -5.97
N LYS A 288 -28.42 -4.93 -6.26
CA LYS A 288 -29.07 -5.34 -7.52
C LYS A 288 -30.33 -4.53 -7.88
N SER A 289 -31.08 -4.11 -6.87
CA SER A 289 -32.33 -3.34 -7.04
C SER A 289 -32.13 -1.83 -7.14
N GLN A 290 -30.94 -1.35 -6.79
CA GLN A 290 -30.58 0.06 -6.86
C GLN A 290 -30.12 0.42 -8.27
N THR A 291 -30.17 1.71 -8.60
CA THR A 291 -29.47 2.22 -9.79
C THR A 291 -27.96 2.12 -9.57
N LEU A 292 -27.21 1.97 -10.66
CA LEU A 292 -25.74 1.91 -10.58
C LEU A 292 -25.16 3.16 -9.92
N GLU A 293 -25.75 4.33 -10.16
CA GLU A 293 -25.37 5.58 -9.50
C GLU A 293 -25.49 5.51 -7.97
N VAL A 294 -26.62 5.03 -7.44
CA VAL A 294 -26.85 4.91 -5.99
C VAL A 294 -25.93 3.85 -5.37
N ALA A 295 -25.73 2.73 -6.07
CA ALA A 295 -24.82 1.68 -5.64
C ALA A 295 -23.38 2.21 -5.50
N LEU A 296 -22.88 2.92 -6.52
CA LEU A 296 -21.55 3.54 -6.50
C LEU A 296 -21.43 4.63 -5.44
N ALA A 297 -22.46 5.46 -5.29
CA ALA A 297 -22.49 6.53 -4.29
C ALA A 297 -22.41 5.99 -2.85
N THR A 298 -22.93 4.78 -2.58
CA THR A 298 -22.80 4.13 -1.26
C THR A 298 -21.34 3.94 -0.85
N TYR A 299 -20.44 3.77 -1.82
CA TYR A 299 -19.00 3.61 -1.60
C TYR A 299 -18.21 4.91 -1.85
N GLY A 300 -18.91 6.05 -1.96
CA GLY A 300 -18.29 7.35 -2.22
C GLY A 300 -17.80 7.54 -3.66
N ALA A 301 -18.06 6.61 -4.57
CA ALA A 301 -17.69 6.74 -5.97
C ALA A 301 -18.65 7.70 -6.67
N LYS A 302 -18.11 8.82 -7.19
CA LYS A 302 -18.83 9.78 -8.03
C LYS A 302 -18.17 9.80 -9.41
N ILE A 303 -18.92 9.44 -10.44
CA ILE A 303 -18.43 9.47 -11.82
C ILE A 303 -18.64 10.89 -12.35
N GLN A 304 -17.57 11.69 -12.30
CA GLN A 304 -17.48 12.97 -12.97
C GLN A 304 -16.46 12.84 -14.09
N VAL A 305 -16.96 12.80 -15.33
CA VAL A 305 -16.12 12.65 -16.52
C VAL A 305 -16.17 13.95 -17.29
N ASP A 306 -14.99 14.50 -17.59
CA ASP A 306 -14.85 15.52 -18.62
C ASP A 306 -14.98 14.85 -19.99
N TRP A 307 -16.19 14.88 -20.54
CA TRP A 307 -16.51 14.24 -21.82
C TRP A 307 -15.77 14.87 -23.00
N ASP A 308 -15.41 16.14 -22.90
CA ASP A 308 -14.63 16.81 -23.93
C ASP A 308 -13.20 16.30 -23.92
N ALA A 309 -12.56 16.29 -22.75
CA ALA A 309 -11.20 15.74 -22.60
C ALA A 309 -11.12 14.25 -22.99
N LEU A 310 -12.10 13.43 -22.56
CA LEU A 310 -12.14 12.02 -22.92
C LEU A 310 -12.30 11.82 -24.43
N THR A 311 -13.23 12.55 -25.06
CA THR A 311 -13.46 12.45 -26.50
C THR A 311 -12.21 12.88 -27.26
N ASP A 312 -11.56 13.97 -26.85
CA ASP A 312 -10.33 14.46 -27.45
C ASP A 312 -9.19 13.45 -27.36
N ALA A 313 -9.06 12.77 -26.22
CA ALA A 313 -8.03 11.76 -25.99
C ALA A 313 -8.22 10.50 -26.86
N ILE A 314 -9.46 10.02 -27.01
CA ILE A 314 -9.74 8.77 -27.76
C ILE A 314 -9.92 8.99 -29.25
N TRP A 315 -10.26 10.20 -29.70
CA TRP A 315 -10.60 10.49 -31.08
C TRP A 315 -9.52 10.10 -32.10
N PRO A 316 -8.21 10.30 -31.84
CA PRO A 316 -7.17 9.81 -32.73
C PRO A 316 -7.23 8.30 -32.93
N SER A 317 -7.44 7.53 -31.86
CA SER A 317 -7.57 6.07 -31.93
C SER A 317 -8.84 5.64 -32.68
N VAL A 318 -9.96 6.37 -32.48
CA VAL A 318 -11.21 6.12 -33.22
C VAL A 318 -11.00 6.33 -34.73
N LYS A 319 -10.28 7.38 -35.14
CA LYS A 319 -9.95 7.59 -36.55
C LYS A 319 -9.15 6.45 -37.15
N VAL A 320 -8.11 5.99 -36.44
CA VAL A 320 -7.31 4.84 -36.85
C VAL A 320 -8.17 3.58 -36.97
N ALA A 321 -9.07 3.34 -36.01
CA ALA A 321 -9.97 2.19 -36.05
C ALA A 321 -10.96 2.28 -37.23
N LEU A 322 -11.47 3.47 -37.56
CA LEU A 322 -12.36 3.67 -38.71
C LEU A 322 -11.67 3.35 -40.04
N ASP A 323 -10.34 3.46 -40.13
CA ASP A 323 -9.57 3.13 -41.33
C ASP A 323 -9.20 1.64 -41.41
N ALA A 324 -9.56 0.84 -40.40
CA ALA A 324 -9.37 -0.61 -40.43
C ALA A 324 -10.36 -1.28 -41.42
N PRO A 325 -9.91 -2.23 -42.25
CA PRO A 325 -10.76 -2.91 -43.23
C PRO A 325 -12.01 -3.56 -42.62
N GLU A 326 -11.91 -4.07 -41.40
CA GLU A 326 -12.99 -4.74 -40.69
C GLU A 326 -14.11 -3.76 -40.29
N VAL A 327 -13.74 -2.56 -39.86
CA VAL A 327 -14.70 -1.50 -39.50
C VAL A 327 -15.35 -0.93 -40.76
N ASP A 328 -14.56 -0.79 -41.83
CA ASP A 328 -15.06 -0.36 -43.13
C ASP A 328 -16.08 -1.37 -43.69
N ALA A 329 -15.81 -2.67 -43.58
CA ALA A 329 -16.75 -3.74 -43.95
C ALA A 329 -18.02 -3.73 -43.07
N PHE A 330 -17.88 -3.47 -41.77
CA PHE A 330 -19.03 -3.34 -40.87
C PHE A 330 -19.92 -2.15 -41.24
N VAL A 331 -19.36 -0.99 -41.60
CA VAL A 331 -20.14 0.17 -42.05
C VAL A 331 -20.82 -0.11 -43.38
N GLU A 332 -20.14 -0.82 -44.29
CA GLU A 332 -20.71 -1.27 -45.56
C GLU A 332 -21.89 -2.23 -45.36
N ASP A 333 -21.79 -3.17 -44.43
CA ASP A 333 -22.87 -4.09 -44.07
C ASP A 333 -24.03 -3.37 -43.37
N LEU A 334 -23.75 -2.49 -42.40
CA LEU A 334 -24.79 -1.78 -41.65
C LEU A 334 -25.62 -0.84 -42.55
N VAL A 335 -24.96 -0.09 -43.43
CA VAL A 335 -25.63 0.83 -44.36
C VAL A 335 -26.15 0.07 -45.59
N GLY A 336 -25.44 -0.97 -46.01
CA GLY A 336 -25.78 -1.77 -47.17
C GLY A 336 -26.93 -2.74 -46.93
N GLY A 337 -27.04 -3.29 -45.72
CA GLY A 337 -28.10 -4.20 -45.30
C GLY A 337 -29.48 -3.58 -45.41
N PHE A 338 -29.61 -2.25 -45.23
CA PHE A 338 -30.85 -1.51 -45.50
C PHE A 338 -31.36 -1.67 -46.95
N TYR A 339 -30.46 -1.93 -47.90
CA TYR A 339 -30.79 -2.14 -49.31
C TYR A 339 -30.95 -3.62 -49.68
N ASP A 340 -30.47 -4.51 -48.83
CA ASP A 340 -30.40 -5.96 -49.06
C ASP A 340 -31.51 -6.72 -48.30
N GLU A 341 -32.15 -6.11 -47.29
CA GLU A 341 -33.34 -6.66 -46.61
C GLU A 341 -34.58 -6.60 -47.53
N PRO A 342 -35.26 -7.73 -47.79
CA PRO A 342 -36.56 -7.70 -48.45
C PRO A 342 -37.61 -7.10 -47.51
N ALA A 343 -38.38 -6.13 -48.02
CA ALA A 343 -39.48 -5.46 -47.30
C ALA A 343 -40.55 -6.42 -46.78
#